data_AF-I2NSD3-F1
#
_entry.id   AF-I2NSD3-F1
#
_cell.length_a   1.000
_cell.length_b   1.000
_cell.length_c   1.000
_cell.angle_alpha   90.00
_cell.angle_beta   90.00
_cell.angle_gamma   90.00
#
_symmetry.space_group_name_H-M   'P 1'
#
loop_
_entity.id
_entity.type
_entity.pdbx_description
1 polymer ?
#
loop_
_entity_poly.entity_id
_entity_poly.type
_entity_poly.pdbx_seq_one_letter_code
_entity_poly.pdbx_strand_id
1 'polypeptide(L)'
;MKRLFLIVLGLVSFNVYANGCGGEYQAATGTCRIIDGSGRQILYNVPPPQSGNSTPPPKKIIYYDVKVPSKFGALAFSEKSGHIGGSLNQNSKAEAQNAAIKQCEKGSRNAPCKAISWVRNGCIAAASGKLKNQTRVIGGAAEPGLAEQAAITNCKNAGMTECKVVMPEGCSLPQLQ
;
A
#
# COMPACT_ATOMS: atom_id res chain seq x y z
N MET A 1 74.72 -34.47 23.43
CA MET A 1 74.01 -33.60 22.48
C MET A 1 72.59 -33.38 22.98
N LYS A 2 72.25 -32.13 23.29
CA LYS A 2 71.02 -31.70 24.00
C LYS A 2 69.94 -31.43 22.95
N ARG A 3 68.78 -32.09 23.01
CA ARG A 3 67.61 -31.72 22.19
C ARG A 3 66.47 -31.28 23.10
N LEU A 4 66.08 -30.04 22.83
CA LEU A 4 65.29 -29.10 23.60
C LEU A 4 63.83 -29.58 23.72
N PHE A 5 63.31 -29.66 24.94
CA PHE A 5 61.88 -29.66 25.18
C PHE A 5 61.37 -28.23 24.96
N LEU A 6 60.59 -28.01 23.90
CA LEU A 6 59.83 -26.77 23.73
C LEU A 6 58.37 -27.05 24.04
N ILE A 7 58.03 -26.70 25.28
CA ILE A 7 56.69 -26.46 25.78
C ILE A 7 56.14 -25.28 24.96
N VAL A 8 55.19 -25.54 24.07
CA VAL A 8 54.33 -24.49 23.50
C VAL A 8 52.93 -24.74 24.03
N LEU A 9 52.70 -24.28 25.27
CA LEU A 9 51.36 -24.02 25.77
C LEU A 9 50.87 -22.77 25.05
N GLY A 10 50.35 -22.97 23.83
CA GLY A 10 49.64 -21.91 23.12
C GLY A 10 48.43 -21.51 23.93
N LEU A 11 48.41 -20.25 24.37
CA LEU A 11 47.24 -19.56 24.92
C LEU A 11 46.11 -19.62 23.90
N VAL A 12 45.31 -20.69 23.96
CA VAL A 12 44.00 -20.73 23.32
C VAL A 12 43.09 -19.91 24.23
N SER A 13 43.03 -18.60 23.96
CA SER A 13 42.02 -17.71 24.52
C SER A 13 40.67 -18.15 23.98
N PHE A 14 40.02 -19.11 24.64
CA PHE A 14 38.61 -19.39 24.41
C PHE A 14 37.83 -18.16 24.87
N ASN A 15 37.59 -17.22 23.95
CA ASN A 15 36.54 -16.21 24.12
C ASN A 15 35.21 -16.93 24.03
N VAL A 16 34.84 -17.58 25.14
CA VAL A 16 33.48 -18.04 25.36
C VAL A 16 32.66 -16.77 25.49
N TYR A 17 31.95 -16.42 24.42
CA TYR A 17 30.97 -15.35 24.42
C TYR A 17 29.91 -15.72 25.48
N ALA A 18 30.09 -15.21 26.69
CA ALA A 18 29.07 -15.25 27.71
C ALA A 18 27.96 -14.32 27.23
N ASN A 19 26.95 -14.89 26.56
CA ASN A 19 25.75 -14.18 26.12
C ASN A 19 25.21 -13.32 27.28
N GLY A 20 25.46 -12.01 27.23
CA GLY A 20 25.00 -11.04 28.24
C GLY A 20 26.07 -10.33 29.08
N CYS A 21 27.37 -10.68 29.00
CA CYS A 21 28.43 -9.93 29.68
C CYS A 21 29.10 -8.94 28.72
N GLY A 22 28.90 -7.64 28.95
CA GLY A 22 29.49 -6.56 28.14
C GLY A 22 30.94 -6.22 28.48
N GLY A 23 31.61 -7.04 29.30
CA GLY A 23 32.96 -6.80 29.82
C GLY A 23 33.65 -8.07 30.31
N GLU A 24 34.43 -7.99 31.39
CA GLU A 24 35.19 -9.12 31.92
C GLU A 24 34.32 -10.01 32.80
N TYR A 25 34.14 -11.28 32.39
CA TYR A 25 33.35 -12.26 33.13
C TYR A 25 34.17 -12.99 34.18
N GLN A 26 33.72 -12.97 35.44
CA GLN A 26 34.33 -13.73 36.54
C GLN A 26 33.53 -15.00 36.82
N ALA A 27 34.07 -16.14 36.38
CA ALA A 27 33.40 -17.44 36.47
C ALA A 27 33.18 -17.92 37.91
N ALA A 28 34.06 -17.55 38.86
CA ALA A 28 33.98 -18.00 40.24
C ALA A 28 32.75 -17.43 40.99
N THR A 29 32.30 -16.24 40.60
CA THR A 29 31.22 -15.50 41.28
C THR A 29 29.98 -15.33 40.41
N GLY A 30 30.05 -15.67 39.11
CA GLY A 30 28.96 -15.43 38.16
C GLY A 30 28.68 -13.95 37.91
N THR A 31 29.70 -13.09 38.06
CA THR A 31 29.56 -11.63 37.91
C THR A 31 30.30 -11.12 36.68
N CYS A 32 29.70 -10.16 35.98
CA CYS A 32 30.30 -9.41 34.89
C CYS A 32 30.81 -8.06 35.39
N ARG A 33 32.00 -7.66 34.96
CA ARG A 33 32.61 -6.36 35.26
C ARG A 33 32.70 -5.49 34.01
N ILE A 34 32.18 -4.26 34.10
CA ILE A 34 32.39 -3.21 33.10
C ILE A 34 33.01 -1.97 33.75
N ILE A 35 33.75 -1.18 32.96
CA ILE A 35 34.27 0.13 33.37
C ILE A 35 33.49 1.19 32.59
N ASP A 36 32.82 2.10 33.29
CA ASP A 36 32.11 3.19 32.63
C ASP A 36 33.06 4.29 32.11
N GLY A 37 32.55 5.25 31.36
CA GLY A 37 33.36 6.35 30.79
C GLY A 37 34.03 7.26 31.82
N SER A 38 33.69 7.14 33.11
CA SER A 38 34.32 7.86 34.22
C SER A 38 35.38 7.04 34.96
N GLY A 39 35.61 5.78 34.55
CA GLY A 39 36.57 4.86 35.17
C GLY A 39 36.01 4.06 36.34
N ARG A 40 34.70 4.15 36.64
CA ARG A 40 34.09 3.39 37.73
C ARG A 40 33.82 1.96 37.30
N GLN A 41 34.12 1.02 38.19
CA GLN A 41 33.83 -0.40 37.98
C GLN A 41 32.40 -0.71 38.41
N ILE A 42 31.63 -1.33 37.52
CA ILE A 42 30.27 -1.82 37.80
C ILE A 42 30.32 -3.35 37.74
N LEU A 43 29.90 -3.99 38.83
CA LEU A 43 29.76 -5.44 38.95
C LEU A 43 28.28 -5.80 38.97
N TYR A 44 27.87 -6.71 38.10
CA TYR A 44 26.49 -7.22 38.10
C TYR A 44 26.48 -8.73 37.84
N ASN A 45 25.56 -9.43 38.49
CA ASN A 45 25.38 -10.86 38.28
C ASN A 45 24.82 -11.11 36.88
N VAL A 46 25.40 -12.08 36.18
CA VAL A 46 24.83 -12.61 34.94
C VAL A 46 24.40 -14.05 35.20
N PRO A 47 23.25 -14.49 34.66
CA PRO A 47 22.88 -15.89 34.74
C PRO A 47 23.97 -16.77 34.11
N PRO A 48 24.17 -18.01 34.59
CA PRO A 48 25.13 -18.92 34.01
C PRO A 48 24.92 -19.02 32.49
N PRO A 49 26.00 -19.06 31.68
CA PRO A 49 25.86 -19.22 30.24
C PRO A 49 25.09 -20.50 29.97
N GLN A 50 23.84 -20.37 29.52
CA GLN A 50 23.05 -21.52 29.10
C GLN A 50 23.72 -22.05 27.83
N SER A 51 24.28 -23.27 27.89
CA SER A 51 24.80 -23.99 26.73
C SER A 51 23.63 -24.50 25.85
N GLY A 52 22.75 -23.58 25.46
CA GLY A 52 21.65 -23.86 24.56
C GLY A 52 21.87 -23.05 23.30
N ASN A 53 22.40 -23.68 22.26
CA ASN A 53 22.17 -23.25 20.87
C ASN A 53 20.66 -23.37 20.60
N SER A 54 19.89 -22.45 21.15
CA SER A 54 18.47 -22.31 20.87
C SER A 54 18.33 -21.28 19.78
N THR A 55 18.85 -21.63 18.59
CA THR A 55 18.42 -20.96 17.36
C THR A 55 16.89 -21.12 17.32
N PRO A 56 16.11 -20.03 17.31
CA PRO A 56 14.67 -20.14 17.18
C PRO A 56 14.38 -20.99 15.92
N PRO A 57 13.40 -21.92 15.98
CA PRO A 57 13.09 -22.73 14.81
C PRO A 57 12.84 -21.82 13.61
N PRO A 58 13.35 -22.16 12.41
CA PRO A 58 13.22 -21.31 11.24
C PRO A 58 11.74 -21.03 10.99
N LYS A 59 11.38 -19.73 10.96
CA LYS A 59 10.00 -19.30 10.68
C LYS A 59 9.65 -19.74 9.26
N LYS A 60 8.63 -20.59 9.10
CA LYS A 60 8.12 -20.99 7.79
C LYS A 60 7.12 -19.94 7.30
N ILE A 61 7.50 -19.15 6.29
CA ILE A 61 6.59 -18.26 5.58
C ILE A 61 5.81 -19.09 4.56
N ILE A 62 4.48 -19.10 4.67
CA ILE A 62 3.59 -19.75 3.70
C ILE A 62 2.93 -18.65 2.89
N TYR A 63 3.06 -18.72 1.57
CA TYR A 63 2.40 -17.81 0.65
C TYR A 63 1.05 -18.40 0.23
N TYR A 64 0.02 -17.56 0.18
CA TYR A 64 -1.30 -17.90 -0.35
C TYR A 64 -1.67 -16.90 -1.43
N ASP A 65 -2.11 -17.37 -2.59
CA ASP A 65 -2.64 -16.51 -3.64
C ASP A 65 -4.11 -16.21 -3.36
N VAL A 66 -4.43 -14.93 -3.12
CA VAL A 66 -5.80 -14.47 -2.92
C VAL A 66 -6.30 -13.85 -4.22
N LYS A 67 -7.32 -14.45 -4.82
CA LYS A 67 -7.97 -13.89 -6.00
C LYS A 67 -8.90 -12.75 -5.60
N VAL A 68 -8.53 -11.53 -5.95
CA VAL A 68 -9.32 -10.33 -5.71
C VAL A 68 -10.09 -9.95 -6.99
N PRO A 69 -11.42 -10.17 -7.06
CA PRO A 69 -12.20 -9.90 -8.26
C PRO A 69 -12.27 -8.39 -8.54
N SER A 70 -12.03 -8.01 -9.79
CA SER A 70 -12.03 -6.59 -10.17
C SER A 70 -13.41 -5.96 -10.13
N LYS A 71 -13.43 -4.66 -9.87
CA LYS A 71 -14.64 -3.84 -9.79
C LYS A 71 -14.61 -2.74 -10.85
N PHE A 72 -15.78 -2.42 -11.37
CA PHE A 72 -15.94 -1.49 -12.48
C PHE A 72 -16.96 -0.41 -12.15
N GLY A 73 -16.66 0.81 -12.61
CA GLY A 73 -17.55 1.96 -12.55
C GLY A 73 -17.71 2.59 -13.93
N ALA A 74 -18.83 3.29 -14.14
CA ALA A 74 -19.09 3.98 -15.40
C ALA A 74 -19.96 5.22 -15.21
N LEU A 75 -19.93 6.09 -16.20
CA LEU A 75 -20.76 7.28 -16.30
C LEU A 75 -21.54 7.27 -17.60
N ALA A 76 -22.76 7.80 -17.54
CA ALA A 76 -23.61 8.03 -18.70
C ALA A 76 -24.21 9.43 -18.68
N PHE A 77 -24.44 10.00 -19.86
CA PHE A 77 -24.93 11.35 -20.03
C PHE A 77 -26.04 11.40 -21.08
N SER A 78 -27.02 12.26 -20.84
CA SER A 78 -28.08 12.58 -21.80
C SER A 78 -27.90 13.99 -22.32
N GLU A 79 -27.49 14.14 -23.57
CA GLU A 79 -27.39 15.46 -24.22
C GLU A 79 -28.74 16.17 -24.30
N LYS A 80 -29.84 15.40 -24.39
CA LYS A 80 -31.20 15.94 -24.49
C LYS A 80 -31.68 16.60 -23.19
N SER A 81 -31.35 16.00 -22.05
CA SER A 81 -31.84 16.48 -20.73
C SER A 81 -30.77 17.22 -19.93
N GLY A 82 -29.48 17.10 -20.30
CA GLY A 82 -28.35 17.58 -19.50
C GLY A 82 -28.08 16.75 -18.24
N HIS A 83 -28.74 15.60 -18.07
CA HIS A 83 -28.58 14.76 -16.89
C HIS A 83 -27.41 13.80 -17.02
N ILE A 84 -26.72 13.55 -15.92
CA ILE A 84 -25.61 12.60 -15.81
C ILE A 84 -25.94 11.55 -14.74
N GLY A 85 -25.65 10.29 -15.03
CA GLY A 85 -25.79 9.17 -14.11
C GLY A 85 -24.51 8.36 -14.04
N GLY A 86 -24.33 7.63 -12.94
CA GLY A 86 -23.15 6.80 -12.70
C GLY A 86 -23.49 5.46 -12.07
N SER A 87 -22.55 4.53 -12.18
CA SER A 87 -22.58 3.25 -11.48
C SER A 87 -21.18 2.93 -10.95
N LEU A 88 -21.13 2.24 -9.82
CA LEU A 88 -19.90 1.80 -9.18
C LEU A 88 -20.02 0.34 -8.77
N ASN A 89 -18.89 -0.29 -8.48
CA ASN A 89 -18.77 -1.64 -7.91
C ASN A 89 -19.43 -2.76 -8.71
N GLN A 90 -19.59 -2.59 -10.02
CA GLN A 90 -20.10 -3.64 -10.91
C GLN A 90 -19.03 -4.70 -11.19
N ASN A 91 -19.46 -5.90 -11.61
CA ASN A 91 -18.54 -7.03 -11.79
C ASN A 91 -17.93 -7.08 -13.20
N SER A 92 -18.44 -6.28 -14.13
CA SER A 92 -17.90 -6.14 -15.48
C SER A 92 -18.05 -4.73 -16.02
N LYS A 93 -17.28 -4.38 -17.05
CA LYS A 93 -17.42 -3.12 -17.79
C LYS A 93 -18.83 -2.98 -18.38
N ALA A 94 -19.38 -4.05 -18.96
CA ALA A 94 -20.70 -4.04 -19.57
C ALA A 94 -21.81 -3.77 -18.53
N GLU A 95 -21.73 -4.43 -17.36
CA GLU A 95 -22.64 -4.15 -16.25
C GLU A 95 -22.52 -2.70 -15.77
N ALA A 96 -21.29 -2.19 -15.61
CA ALA A 96 -21.06 -0.79 -15.24
C ALA A 96 -21.74 0.17 -16.22
N GLN A 97 -21.48 0.02 -17.51
CA GLN A 97 -22.05 0.91 -18.53
C GLN A 97 -23.57 0.82 -18.57
N ASN A 98 -24.15 -0.39 -18.53
CA ASN A 98 -25.59 -0.61 -18.54
C ASN A 98 -26.27 -0.02 -17.29
N ALA A 99 -25.68 -0.22 -16.11
CA ALA A 99 -26.20 0.34 -14.87
C ALA A 99 -26.15 1.88 -14.86
N ALA A 100 -25.06 2.47 -15.37
CA ALA A 100 -24.92 3.93 -15.46
C ALA A 100 -25.96 4.53 -16.44
N ILE A 101 -26.19 3.88 -17.58
CA ILE A 101 -27.22 4.28 -18.56
C ILE A 101 -28.61 4.25 -17.90
N LYS A 102 -28.99 3.14 -17.25
CA LYS A 102 -30.29 3.03 -16.57
C LYS A 102 -30.48 4.11 -15.50
N GLN A 103 -29.43 4.40 -14.73
CA GLN A 103 -29.49 5.45 -13.71
C GLN A 103 -29.65 6.84 -14.33
N CYS A 104 -28.95 7.12 -15.42
CA CYS A 104 -29.09 8.36 -16.17
C CYS A 104 -30.51 8.50 -16.78
N GLU A 105 -31.05 7.44 -17.38
CA GLU A 105 -32.40 7.44 -17.97
C GLU A 105 -33.46 7.73 -16.91
N LYS A 106 -33.36 7.08 -15.75
CA LYS A 106 -34.25 7.31 -14.61
C LYS A 106 -34.24 8.77 -14.14
N GLY A 107 -33.07 9.39 -14.03
CA GLY A 107 -32.94 10.79 -13.59
C GLY A 107 -33.24 11.82 -14.69
N SER A 108 -33.30 11.40 -15.96
CA SER A 108 -33.55 12.25 -17.12
C SER A 108 -34.98 12.20 -17.65
N ARG A 109 -35.93 11.66 -16.88
CA ARG A 109 -37.32 11.41 -17.32
C ARG A 109 -37.36 10.51 -18.57
N ASN A 110 -36.53 9.47 -18.59
CA ASN A 110 -36.36 8.50 -19.67
C ASN A 110 -35.85 9.11 -21.00
N ALA A 111 -35.08 10.20 -20.94
CA ALA A 111 -34.37 10.69 -22.11
C ALA A 111 -33.22 9.73 -22.45
N PRO A 112 -32.86 9.57 -23.75
CA PRO A 112 -31.80 8.66 -24.14
C PRO A 112 -30.47 9.09 -23.51
N CYS A 113 -29.79 8.11 -22.90
CA CYS A 113 -28.47 8.28 -22.29
C CYS A 113 -27.43 7.42 -23.02
N LYS A 114 -26.18 7.89 -23.03
CA LYS A 114 -25.04 7.14 -23.55
C LYS A 114 -23.94 7.05 -22.51
N ALA A 115 -23.28 5.89 -22.41
CA ALA A 115 -22.08 5.76 -21.60
C ALA A 115 -20.96 6.64 -22.16
N ILE A 116 -20.34 7.45 -21.33
CA ILE A 116 -19.30 8.43 -21.72
C ILE A 116 -17.91 8.10 -21.17
N SER A 117 -17.82 7.33 -20.08
CA SER A 117 -16.55 6.94 -19.47
C SER A 117 -16.74 5.72 -18.56
N TRP A 118 -15.65 5.01 -18.27
CA TRP A 118 -15.62 3.84 -17.38
C TRP A 118 -14.23 3.69 -16.73
N VAL A 119 -14.18 2.94 -15.63
CA VAL A 119 -12.95 2.63 -14.88
C VAL A 119 -12.97 1.18 -14.39
N ARG A 120 -11.79 0.58 -14.22
CA ARG A 120 -11.58 -0.72 -13.57
C ARG A 120 -10.61 -0.53 -12.40
N ASN A 121 -10.98 -1.00 -11.21
CA ASN A 121 -10.16 -0.91 -10.00
C ASN A 121 -9.65 0.50 -9.73
N GLY A 122 -10.51 1.50 -9.90
CA GLY A 122 -10.15 2.90 -9.79
C GLY A 122 -11.37 3.79 -9.59
N CYS A 123 -11.14 5.10 -9.64
CA CYS A 123 -12.14 6.12 -9.39
C CYS A 123 -12.47 6.89 -10.66
N ILE A 124 -13.69 7.43 -10.70
CA ILE A 124 -14.22 8.12 -11.87
C ILE A 124 -15.02 9.36 -11.42
N ALA A 125 -14.88 10.45 -12.16
CA ALA A 125 -15.59 11.71 -11.98
C ALA A 125 -15.98 12.30 -13.33
N ALA A 126 -16.77 13.38 -13.35
CA ALA A 126 -17.13 14.08 -14.58
C ALA A 126 -16.96 15.59 -14.46
N ALA A 127 -16.53 16.20 -15.56
CA ALA A 127 -16.49 17.64 -15.72
C ALA A 127 -17.33 18.07 -16.92
N SER A 128 -18.00 19.21 -16.81
CA SER A 128 -18.65 19.89 -17.93
C SER A 128 -17.80 21.06 -18.41
N GLY A 129 -17.82 21.35 -19.71
CA GLY A 129 -17.25 22.55 -20.29
C GLY A 129 -18.02 23.03 -21.51
N LYS A 130 -17.72 24.24 -21.98
CA LYS A 130 -18.29 24.84 -23.19
C LYS A 130 -17.39 24.58 -24.39
N LEU A 131 -17.98 24.09 -25.48
CA LEU A 131 -17.32 23.94 -26.78
C LEU A 131 -18.25 24.49 -27.87
N LYS A 132 -17.82 25.54 -28.58
CA LYS A 132 -18.59 26.17 -29.68
C LYS A 132 -20.06 26.43 -29.30
N ASN A 133 -20.29 27.07 -28.16
CA ASN A 133 -21.60 27.38 -27.55
C ASN A 133 -22.44 26.18 -27.06
N GLN A 134 -21.90 24.97 -27.06
CA GLN A 134 -22.57 23.78 -26.53
C GLN A 134 -21.90 23.32 -25.23
N THR A 135 -22.71 23.02 -24.22
CA THR A 135 -22.21 22.38 -22.99
C THR A 135 -21.99 20.90 -23.27
N ARG A 136 -20.78 20.41 -22.98
CA ARG A 136 -20.39 19.00 -23.11
C ARG A 136 -19.93 18.49 -21.76
N VAL A 137 -20.03 17.18 -21.56
CA VAL A 137 -19.60 16.49 -20.34
C VAL A 137 -18.60 15.41 -20.71
N ILE A 138 -17.51 15.33 -19.97
CA ILE A 138 -16.45 14.34 -20.15
C ILE A 138 -16.08 13.71 -18.81
N GLY A 139 -15.74 12.42 -18.83
CA GLY A 139 -15.27 11.72 -17.64
C GLY A 139 -13.77 11.84 -17.43
N GLY A 140 -13.34 11.70 -16.18
CA GLY A 140 -11.96 11.46 -15.78
C GLY A 140 -11.89 10.19 -14.94
N ALA A 141 -10.94 9.31 -15.23
CA ALA A 141 -10.69 8.09 -14.48
C ALA A 141 -9.25 8.09 -13.98
N ALA A 142 -9.05 7.82 -12.70
CA ALA A 142 -7.74 7.84 -12.05
C ALA A 142 -7.75 7.02 -10.75
N GLU A 143 -6.62 7.03 -10.05
CA GLU A 143 -6.51 6.55 -8.67
C GLU A 143 -7.34 7.42 -7.70
N PRO A 144 -7.64 6.92 -6.49
CA PRO A 144 -8.38 7.68 -5.48
C PRO A 144 -7.78 9.08 -5.21
N GLY A 145 -8.65 10.08 -5.18
CA GLY A 145 -8.30 11.49 -4.97
C GLY A 145 -7.87 12.24 -6.23
N LEU A 146 -7.81 11.59 -7.40
CA LEU A 146 -7.32 12.19 -8.64
C LEU A 146 -8.36 12.23 -9.78
N ALA A 147 -9.53 11.62 -9.63
CA ALA A 147 -10.46 11.46 -10.75
C ALA A 147 -11.09 12.80 -11.17
N GLU A 148 -11.38 13.69 -10.22
CA GLU A 148 -11.91 15.04 -10.51
C GLU A 148 -10.88 15.90 -11.26
N GLN A 149 -9.62 15.87 -10.83
CA GLN A 149 -8.53 16.56 -11.50
C GLN A 149 -8.31 15.99 -12.91
N ALA A 150 -8.39 14.67 -13.07
CA ALA A 150 -8.36 14.02 -14.38
C ALA A 150 -9.53 14.48 -15.26
N ALA A 151 -10.74 14.63 -14.72
CA ALA A 151 -11.90 15.09 -15.48
C ALA A 151 -11.75 16.55 -15.93
N ILE A 152 -11.26 17.43 -15.06
CA ILE A 152 -10.95 18.83 -15.39
C ILE A 152 -9.85 18.91 -16.46
N THR A 153 -8.81 18.09 -16.34
CA THR A 153 -7.70 18.03 -17.30
C THR A 153 -8.19 17.54 -18.66
N ASN A 154 -8.99 16.48 -18.71
CA ASN A 154 -9.63 15.98 -19.93
C ASN A 154 -10.52 17.04 -20.58
N CYS A 155 -11.27 17.80 -19.77
CA CYS A 155 -12.10 18.89 -20.25
C CYS A 155 -11.26 19.98 -20.95
N LYS A 156 -10.16 20.42 -20.33
CA LYS A 156 -9.24 21.41 -20.90
C LYS A 156 -8.54 20.89 -22.16
N ASN A 157 -8.08 19.65 -22.15
CA ASN A 157 -7.41 19.00 -23.29
C ASN A 157 -8.34 18.84 -24.50
N ALA A 158 -9.65 18.71 -24.27
CA ALA A 158 -10.65 18.70 -25.32
C ALA A 158 -10.97 20.10 -25.88
N GLY A 159 -10.23 21.14 -25.46
CA GLY A 159 -10.41 22.52 -25.92
C GLY A 159 -11.67 23.19 -25.37
N MET A 160 -12.26 22.66 -24.29
CA MET A 160 -13.43 23.26 -23.66
C MET A 160 -13.02 24.38 -22.71
N THR A 161 -13.89 25.39 -22.58
CA THR A 161 -13.74 26.47 -21.59
C THR A 161 -14.69 26.27 -20.42
N GLU A 162 -14.47 27.00 -19.32
CA GLU A 162 -15.32 26.94 -18.10
C GLU A 162 -15.47 25.52 -17.52
N CYS A 163 -14.39 24.74 -17.56
CA CYS A 163 -14.38 23.38 -17.03
C CYS A 163 -14.71 23.35 -15.52
N LYS A 164 -15.79 22.65 -15.16
CA LYS A 164 -16.24 22.46 -13.77
C LYS A 164 -16.64 21.02 -13.51
N VAL A 165 -16.39 20.53 -12.30
CA VAL A 165 -16.86 19.20 -11.88
C VAL A 165 -18.39 19.22 -11.80
N VAL A 166 -19.03 18.21 -12.38
CA VAL A 166 -20.50 18.03 -12.37
C VAL A 166 -20.93 16.70 -11.78
N MET A 167 -20.02 15.74 -11.70
CA MET A 167 -20.19 14.53 -10.90
C MET A 167 -18.90 14.32 -10.09
N PRO A 168 -19.01 14.31 -8.75
CA PRO A 168 -17.86 14.11 -7.88
C PRO A 168 -17.25 12.72 -8.06
N GLU A 169 -16.07 12.53 -7.49
CA GLU A 169 -15.37 11.25 -7.53
C GLU A 169 -16.20 10.11 -6.88
N GLY A 170 -16.24 8.98 -7.59
CA GLY A 170 -16.74 7.71 -7.08
C GLY A 170 -15.80 6.56 -7.44
N CYS A 171 -15.56 5.66 -6.50
CA CYS A 171 -14.55 4.62 -6.63
C CYS A 171 -15.16 3.21 -6.78
N SER A 172 -14.54 2.41 -7.65
CA SER A 172 -14.81 0.98 -7.80
C SER A 172 -13.53 0.21 -7.53
N LEU A 173 -13.22 0.05 -6.25
CA LEU A 173 -12.03 -0.65 -5.79
C LEU A 173 -12.42 -2.05 -5.31
N PRO A 174 -11.64 -3.07 -5.65
CA PRO A 174 -11.91 -4.40 -5.15
C PRO A 174 -11.52 -4.49 -3.66
N GLN A 175 -12.30 -5.23 -2.87
CA GLN A 175 -12.03 -5.44 -1.45
C GLN A 175 -11.46 -6.86 -1.25
N LEU A 176 -10.48 -6.98 -0.37
CA LEU A 176 -10.07 -8.27 0.17
C LEU A 176 -11.25 -8.78 1.02
N GLN A 177 -11.76 -9.96 0.67
CA GLN A 177 -12.80 -10.65 1.42
C GLN A 177 -12.21 -11.45 2.57
#